data_AF-A0A2E3K8C0-F1
#
_entry.id   AF-A0A2E3K8C0-F1
#
_cell.length_a   1.000
_cell.length_b   1.000
_cell.length_c   1.000
_cell.angle_alpha   90.00
_cell.angle_beta   90.00
_cell.angle_gamma   90.00
#
_symmetry.space_group_name_H-M   'P 1'
#
loop_
_entity.id
_entity.type
_entity.pdbx_description
1 polymer ?
#
loop_
_entity_poly.entity_id
_entity_poly.type
_entity_poly.pdbx_seq_one_letter_code
_entity_poly.pdbx_strand_id
1 'polypeptide(L)'
;MKIKSASLDPVTVQILRNRIGSLTDEMHYHFFRSGYSTIVRESRDFSCVILDPKGRILVAPPMFFHSTAYKYLVQRIYQIYGIAGLQDGDVFISNHPYEGNLPHVPDMGVVMPIFQDRVLVGFSGSIAHKADLGGTIPGSTWGQATEIFQEGILYPPIRYYRSGMLNLDIERLIYANSRFPETTLGDLHGQVAAIDIGRQRLQNICEEHSSKTVLECMDAMVAAAATEFRIALGKLPEGRAEAESFLDSDGVNYSKAIRIHVSIMISNGKVIFDFSNSDLQGRGPVNIRRGLLEACCFQVLIGMMDPDLRYSDAAFDTVHIKTRTGTVVDPESPAPCSSYMKTCMTVIDMLIEAFGKFVPQRAAAYSGGSGGGLTINWTGKGRVPRGNQYEIFGSAYGGSASQDGTSGTTVHLSNIYITPIEIVETEFPCLVTRFELIAGSGGDGRFRGGLSVRRNYKLLESATIIFRGDRAQRPPKGLAGGKPGRASRFLINPNSSDEQEMPITTTVDLEAGASISIEAAGGGGYGNPMDRTRTNRRRDLEQKYV
;
A
#
# COMPACT_ATOMS: atom_id res chain seq x y z
N MET A 1 -35.85 30.13 -29.14
CA MET A 1 -35.94 28.90 -28.31
C MET A 1 -34.59 28.68 -27.63
N LYS A 2 -34.46 29.04 -26.35
CA LYS A 2 -33.31 28.64 -25.54
C LYS A 2 -33.53 27.18 -25.14
N ILE A 3 -32.77 26.26 -25.71
CA ILE A 3 -32.71 24.89 -25.23
C ILE A 3 -32.12 24.98 -23.82
N LYS A 4 -32.97 24.85 -22.79
CA LYS A 4 -32.49 24.57 -21.43
C LYS A 4 -31.75 23.25 -21.55
N SER A 5 -30.41 23.25 -21.43
CA SER A 5 -29.71 22.01 -21.12
C SER A 5 -30.32 21.52 -19.81
N ALA A 6 -30.99 20.37 -19.82
CA ALA A 6 -31.47 19.76 -18.59
C ALA A 6 -30.23 19.57 -17.71
N SER A 7 -30.14 20.34 -16.63
CA SER A 7 -29.08 20.16 -15.64
C SER A 7 -29.16 18.73 -15.14
N LEU A 8 -28.04 18.02 -15.16
CA LEU A 8 -27.94 16.67 -14.61
C LEU A 8 -28.55 16.64 -13.20
N ASP A 9 -29.47 15.72 -12.96
CA ASP A 9 -30.15 15.62 -11.67
C ASP A 9 -29.15 15.20 -10.57
N PRO A 10 -28.95 16.02 -9.51
CA PRO A 10 -28.00 15.70 -8.44
C PRO A 10 -28.31 14.39 -7.72
N VAL A 11 -29.59 14.00 -7.65
CA VAL A 11 -30.00 12.72 -7.04
C VAL A 11 -29.46 11.55 -7.86
N THR A 12 -29.62 11.61 -9.19
CA THR A 12 -29.05 10.62 -10.13
C THR A 12 -27.52 10.50 -9.98
N VAL A 13 -26.80 11.61 -9.85
CA VAL A 13 -25.34 11.59 -9.63
C VAL A 13 -24.98 10.85 -8.35
N GLN A 14 -25.68 11.11 -7.23
CA GLN A 14 -25.40 10.42 -5.97
C GLN A 14 -25.80 8.94 -6.01
N ILE A 15 -26.90 8.58 -6.66
CA ILE A 15 -27.30 7.19 -6.86
C ILE A 15 -26.20 6.44 -7.63
N LEU A 16 -25.74 6.96 -8.76
CA LEU A 16 -24.69 6.30 -9.54
C LEU A 16 -23.36 6.22 -8.78
N ARG A 17 -22.99 7.26 -8.02
CA ARG A 17 -21.80 7.23 -7.18
C ARG A 17 -21.88 6.09 -6.16
N ASN A 18 -23.01 5.97 -5.45
CA ASN A 18 -23.21 4.91 -4.47
C ASN A 18 -23.22 3.52 -5.12
N ARG A 19 -23.85 3.37 -6.30
CA ARG A 19 -23.81 2.11 -7.06
C ARG A 19 -22.40 1.72 -7.47
N ILE A 20 -21.57 2.67 -7.92
CA ILE A 20 -20.16 2.42 -8.26
C ILE A 20 -19.34 2.05 -7.00
N GLY A 21 -19.61 2.69 -5.87
CA GLY A 21 -19.03 2.31 -4.58
C GLY A 21 -19.40 0.88 -4.18
N SER A 22 -20.68 0.55 -4.17
CA SER A 22 -21.16 -0.80 -3.87
C SER A 22 -20.66 -1.86 -4.86
N LEU A 23 -20.51 -1.50 -6.13
CA LEU A 23 -19.88 -2.37 -7.12
C LEU A 23 -18.42 -2.65 -6.78
N THR A 24 -17.68 -1.64 -6.35
CA THR A 24 -16.29 -1.82 -5.89
C THR A 24 -16.25 -2.79 -4.71
N ASP A 25 -17.17 -2.65 -3.75
CA ASP A 25 -17.27 -3.58 -2.61
C ASP A 25 -17.64 -5.01 -3.03
N GLU A 26 -18.54 -5.18 -4.01
CA GLU A 26 -18.89 -6.49 -4.61
C GLU A 26 -17.65 -7.13 -5.25
N MET A 27 -16.90 -6.38 -6.06
CA MET A 27 -15.68 -6.87 -6.69
C MET A 27 -14.63 -7.30 -5.64
N HIS A 28 -14.43 -6.50 -4.59
CA HIS A 28 -13.52 -6.85 -3.49
C HIS A 28 -13.98 -8.14 -2.79
N TYR A 29 -15.29 -8.24 -2.52
CA TYR A 29 -15.87 -9.41 -1.87
C TYR A 29 -15.60 -10.69 -2.67
N HIS A 30 -15.90 -10.66 -3.96
CA HIS A 30 -15.69 -11.83 -4.82
C HIS A 30 -14.22 -12.16 -5.02
N PHE A 31 -13.34 -11.16 -5.04
CA PHE A 31 -11.91 -11.42 -5.21
C PHE A 31 -11.29 -12.07 -3.97
N PHE A 32 -11.56 -11.57 -2.75
CA PHE A 32 -11.01 -12.24 -1.56
C PHE A 32 -11.54 -13.67 -1.42
N ARG A 33 -12.78 -13.94 -1.83
CA ARG A 33 -13.39 -15.28 -1.78
C ARG A 33 -12.82 -16.25 -2.82
N SER A 34 -12.19 -15.75 -3.87
CA SER A 34 -11.60 -16.55 -4.95
C SER A 34 -10.07 -16.62 -4.90
N GLY A 35 -9.44 -15.99 -3.90
CA GLY A 35 -7.99 -16.01 -3.69
C GLY A 35 -7.45 -17.41 -3.43
N TYR A 36 -6.37 -17.75 -4.14
CA TYR A 36 -5.61 -18.99 -3.97
C TYR A 36 -4.55 -18.81 -2.89
N SER A 37 -3.87 -17.66 -2.87
CA SER A 37 -2.89 -17.35 -1.83
C SER A 37 -3.56 -16.84 -0.56
N THR A 38 -2.91 -17.06 0.58
CA THR A 38 -3.25 -16.40 1.85
C THR A 38 -3.09 -14.88 1.76
N ILE A 39 -2.27 -14.39 0.83
CA ILE A 39 -2.07 -12.96 0.54
C ILE A 39 -3.39 -12.31 0.11
N VAL A 40 -4.10 -12.92 -0.86
CA VAL A 40 -5.39 -12.42 -1.35
C VAL A 40 -6.52 -12.79 -0.39
N ARG A 41 -6.60 -14.06 0.02
CA ARG A 41 -7.75 -14.59 0.75
C ARG A 41 -7.81 -14.14 2.21
N GLU A 42 -6.65 -14.00 2.86
CA GLU A 42 -6.57 -13.67 4.29
C GLU A 42 -6.10 -12.22 4.49
N SER A 43 -4.94 -11.87 3.95
CA SER A 43 -4.35 -10.54 4.16
C SER A 43 -5.02 -9.44 3.36
N ARG A 44 -5.71 -9.80 2.28
CA ARG A 44 -6.38 -8.89 1.35
C ARG A 44 -5.43 -7.84 0.79
N ASP A 45 -4.23 -8.26 0.40
CA ASP A 45 -3.24 -7.39 -0.23
C ASP A 45 -3.60 -7.14 -1.71
N PHE A 46 -4.73 -6.46 -1.91
CA PHE A 46 -5.25 -6.11 -3.21
C PHE A 46 -6.18 -4.89 -3.15
N SER A 47 -6.45 -4.33 -4.32
CA SER A 47 -7.58 -3.41 -4.51
C SER A 47 -8.27 -3.70 -5.83
N CYS A 48 -9.52 -3.28 -5.92
CA CYS A 48 -10.30 -3.18 -7.16
C CYS A 48 -10.88 -1.77 -7.29
N VAL A 49 -11.08 -1.32 -8.53
CA VAL A 49 -11.59 0.02 -8.86
C VAL A 49 -12.44 0.01 -10.14
N ILE A 50 -13.34 0.99 -10.24
CA ILE A 50 -13.94 1.42 -11.51
C ILE A 50 -13.38 2.79 -11.86
N LEU A 51 -12.85 2.91 -13.08
CA LEU A 51 -12.33 4.14 -13.64
C LEU A 51 -13.21 4.61 -14.78
N ASP A 52 -13.25 5.92 -15.00
CA ASP A 52 -13.89 6.48 -16.18
C ASP A 52 -13.03 6.28 -17.45
N PRO A 53 -13.50 6.68 -18.64
CA PRO A 53 -12.72 6.53 -19.87
C PRO A 53 -11.40 7.31 -19.88
N LYS A 54 -11.21 8.30 -19.02
CA LYS A 54 -9.96 9.07 -18.90
C LYS A 54 -8.98 8.42 -17.91
N GLY A 55 -9.34 7.28 -17.31
CA GLY A 55 -8.56 6.60 -16.28
C GLY A 55 -8.63 7.29 -14.92
N ARG A 56 -9.66 8.11 -14.67
CA ARG A 56 -9.87 8.79 -13.39
C ARG A 56 -10.66 7.90 -12.44
N ILE A 57 -10.26 7.90 -11.18
CA ILE A 57 -10.92 7.23 -10.08
C ILE A 57 -12.14 8.05 -9.65
N LEU A 58 -13.30 7.39 -9.63
CA LEU A 58 -14.57 8.00 -9.26
C LEU A 58 -14.85 7.86 -7.76
N VAL A 59 -14.53 6.69 -7.22
CA VAL A 59 -14.65 6.33 -5.80
C VAL A 59 -13.35 5.66 -5.38
N ALA A 60 -12.74 6.14 -4.31
CA ALA A 60 -11.50 5.57 -3.80
C ALA A 60 -11.72 4.13 -3.31
N PRO A 61 -10.82 3.18 -3.62
CA PRO A 61 -10.89 1.83 -3.07
C PRO A 61 -10.58 1.82 -1.56
N PRO A 62 -11.09 0.82 -0.80
CA PRO A 62 -10.76 0.63 0.61
C PRO A 62 -9.26 0.67 0.92
N MET A 63 -8.45 0.03 0.07
CA MET A 63 -6.99 0.15 0.09
C MET A 63 -6.55 1.25 -0.88
N PHE A 64 -6.39 2.47 -0.36
CA PHE A 64 -6.07 3.65 -1.17
C PHE A 64 -4.67 3.61 -1.80
N PHE A 65 -3.75 2.81 -1.25
CA PHE A 65 -2.35 2.72 -1.68
C PHE A 65 -2.15 2.52 -3.20
N HIS A 66 -2.96 1.66 -3.84
CA HIS A 66 -2.89 1.37 -5.27
C HIS A 66 -3.52 2.46 -6.18
N SER A 67 -4.28 3.39 -5.60
CA SER A 67 -5.24 4.24 -6.34
C SER A 67 -4.58 4.98 -7.51
N THR A 68 -3.52 5.72 -7.23
CA THR A 68 -2.82 6.56 -8.21
C THR A 68 -2.16 5.74 -9.33
N ALA A 69 -1.76 4.50 -9.08
CA ALA A 69 -1.11 3.63 -10.07
C ALA A 69 -2.05 3.27 -11.23
N TYR A 70 -3.35 3.10 -10.98
CA TYR A 70 -4.32 2.75 -12.02
C TYR A 70 -4.38 3.78 -13.15
N LYS A 71 -4.36 5.07 -12.81
CA LYS A 71 -4.36 6.15 -13.79
C LYS A 71 -3.14 6.07 -14.71
N TYR A 72 -1.95 5.87 -14.14
CA TYR A 72 -0.73 5.73 -14.94
C TYR A 72 -0.76 4.50 -15.82
N LEU A 73 -1.28 3.38 -15.31
CA LEU A 73 -1.41 2.16 -16.10
C LEU A 73 -2.37 2.34 -17.28
N VAL A 74 -3.56 2.93 -17.06
CA VAL A 74 -4.53 3.25 -18.13
C VAL A 74 -3.93 4.23 -19.15
N GLN A 75 -3.26 5.28 -18.69
CA GLN A 75 -2.59 6.24 -19.57
C GLN A 75 -1.49 5.57 -20.40
N ARG A 76 -0.73 4.65 -19.81
CA ARG A 76 0.32 3.91 -20.52
C ARG A 76 -0.28 2.96 -21.56
N ILE A 77 -1.38 2.27 -21.23
CA ILE A 77 -2.14 1.46 -22.19
C ILE A 77 -2.60 2.32 -23.37
N TYR A 78 -3.13 3.52 -23.12
CA TYR A 78 -3.50 4.45 -24.18
C TYR A 78 -2.31 4.89 -25.05
N GLN A 79 -1.15 5.16 -24.45
CA GLN A 79 0.05 5.53 -25.21
C GLN A 79 0.53 4.40 -26.13
N ILE A 80 0.42 3.14 -25.70
CA ILE A 80 0.91 1.98 -26.44
C ILE A 80 -0.07 1.58 -27.54
N TYR A 81 -1.36 1.49 -27.22
CA TYR A 81 -2.38 0.90 -28.10
C TYR A 81 -3.30 1.91 -28.77
N GLY A 82 -3.40 3.12 -28.22
CA GLY A 82 -4.42 4.09 -28.60
C GLY A 82 -5.85 3.61 -28.27
N ILE A 83 -6.81 4.53 -28.29
CA ILE A 83 -8.23 4.19 -28.08
C ILE A 83 -8.72 3.19 -29.15
N ALA A 84 -8.30 3.37 -30.40
CA ALA A 84 -8.66 2.49 -31.52
C ALA A 84 -8.09 1.07 -31.40
N GLY A 85 -7.06 0.88 -30.57
CA GLY A 85 -6.50 -0.43 -30.27
C GLY A 85 -7.22 -1.17 -29.14
N LEU A 86 -8.18 -0.55 -28.45
CA LEU A 86 -8.94 -1.19 -27.37
C LEU A 86 -10.23 -1.80 -27.91
N GLN A 87 -10.57 -2.98 -27.41
CA GLN A 87 -11.82 -3.67 -27.76
C GLN A 87 -12.48 -4.26 -26.53
N ASP A 88 -13.79 -4.51 -26.63
CA ASP A 88 -14.51 -5.25 -25.59
C ASP A 88 -13.92 -6.67 -25.44
N GLY A 89 -13.81 -7.12 -24.20
CA GLY A 89 -13.14 -8.39 -23.85
C GLY A 89 -11.61 -8.36 -23.87
N ASP A 90 -10.96 -7.23 -24.17
CA ASP A 90 -9.53 -7.09 -23.92
C ASP A 90 -9.25 -7.08 -22.40
N VAL A 91 -8.13 -7.66 -21.98
CA VAL A 91 -7.61 -7.52 -20.61
C VAL A 91 -6.11 -7.26 -20.70
N PHE A 92 -5.64 -6.27 -19.96
CA PHE A 92 -4.24 -5.89 -19.89
C PHE A 92 -3.67 -6.24 -18.53
N ILE A 93 -2.41 -6.68 -18.49
CA ILE A 93 -1.65 -6.88 -17.25
C ILE A 93 -0.37 -6.07 -17.27
N SER A 94 0.13 -5.71 -16.09
CA SER A 94 1.47 -5.16 -15.87
C SER A 94 1.86 -5.30 -14.42
N ASN A 95 3.13 -5.56 -14.14
CA ASN A 95 3.72 -5.44 -12.81
C ASN A 95 4.94 -4.49 -12.80
N HIS A 96 5.18 -3.78 -13.92
CA HIS A 96 6.42 -3.06 -14.12
C HIS A 96 6.41 -1.67 -13.43
N PRO A 97 7.30 -1.41 -12.45
CA PRO A 97 7.31 -0.13 -11.72
C PRO A 97 7.73 1.09 -12.55
N TYR A 98 8.60 0.89 -13.55
CA TYR A 98 9.07 1.97 -14.42
C TYR A 98 8.11 2.25 -15.56
N GLU A 99 7.54 1.21 -16.18
CA GLU A 99 6.67 1.36 -17.34
C GLU A 99 5.19 1.52 -16.99
N GLY A 100 4.66 0.70 -16.08
CA GLY A 100 3.26 0.75 -15.65
C GLY A 100 3.02 1.58 -14.39
N ASN A 101 4.08 2.04 -13.71
CA ASN A 101 4.01 2.72 -12.41
C ASN A 101 3.45 1.84 -11.27
N LEU A 102 3.59 0.51 -11.39
CA LEU A 102 3.18 -0.42 -10.35
C LEU A 102 4.10 -0.29 -9.11
N PRO A 103 3.60 -0.64 -7.91
CA PRO A 103 4.36 -0.46 -6.67
C PRO A 103 5.72 -1.19 -6.67
N HIS A 104 5.70 -2.46 -7.04
CA HIS A 104 6.84 -3.36 -7.15
C HIS A 104 6.47 -4.57 -8.02
N VAL A 105 7.44 -5.44 -8.30
CA VAL A 105 7.26 -6.60 -9.19
C VAL A 105 6.16 -7.57 -8.72
N PRO A 106 6.00 -7.90 -7.43
CA PRO A 106 4.88 -8.74 -6.98
C PRO A 106 3.47 -8.16 -7.21
N ASP A 107 3.31 -6.84 -7.29
CA ASP A 107 1.97 -6.23 -7.46
C ASP A 107 1.59 -6.18 -8.93
N MET A 108 0.68 -7.06 -9.32
CA MET A 108 0.21 -7.17 -10.69
C MET A 108 -1.10 -6.41 -10.89
N GLY A 109 -1.04 -5.36 -11.68
CA GLY A 109 -2.20 -4.63 -12.19
C GLY A 109 -2.87 -5.38 -13.33
N VAL A 110 -4.19 -5.47 -13.29
CA VAL A 110 -5.07 -6.06 -14.30
C VAL A 110 -6.15 -5.04 -14.62
N VAL A 111 -6.30 -4.67 -15.89
CA VAL A 111 -7.23 -3.63 -16.34
C VAL A 111 -8.01 -4.11 -17.55
N MET A 112 -9.32 -3.90 -17.54
CA MET A 112 -10.25 -4.27 -18.59
C MET A 112 -11.04 -3.03 -19.05
N PRO A 113 -10.95 -2.60 -20.32
CA PRO A 113 -11.83 -1.58 -20.86
C PRO A 113 -13.28 -2.08 -20.89
N ILE A 114 -14.22 -1.17 -20.61
CA ILE A 114 -15.65 -1.48 -20.57
C ILE A 114 -16.32 -0.74 -21.72
N PHE A 115 -16.88 -1.48 -22.66
CA PHE A 115 -17.65 -0.92 -23.76
C PHE A 115 -19.15 -1.16 -23.56
N GLN A 116 -19.96 -0.15 -23.86
CA GLN A 116 -21.42 -0.28 -24.02
C GLN A 116 -21.80 0.29 -25.37
N ASP A 117 -22.46 -0.50 -26.23
CA ASP A 117 -22.85 -0.09 -27.59
C ASP A 117 -21.70 0.54 -28.40
N ARG A 118 -20.50 -0.08 -28.31
CA ARG A 118 -19.23 0.38 -28.92
C ARG A 118 -18.67 1.70 -28.38
N VAL A 119 -19.27 2.26 -27.33
CA VAL A 119 -18.74 3.42 -26.60
C VAL A 119 -17.92 2.93 -25.42
N LEU A 120 -16.68 3.39 -25.30
CA LEU A 120 -15.88 3.15 -24.10
C LEU A 120 -16.47 3.95 -22.93
N VAL A 121 -17.02 3.26 -21.94
CA VAL A 121 -17.69 3.86 -20.78
C VAL A 121 -16.83 3.87 -19.52
N GLY A 122 -15.72 3.13 -19.51
CA GLY A 122 -14.76 3.15 -18.41
C GLY A 122 -13.78 2.00 -18.45
N PHE A 123 -13.16 1.73 -17.31
CA PHE A 123 -12.33 0.56 -17.06
C PHE A 123 -12.70 -0.08 -15.73
N SER A 124 -12.57 -1.39 -15.66
CA SER A 124 -12.51 -2.12 -14.39
C SER A 124 -11.06 -2.53 -14.13
N GLY A 125 -10.57 -2.30 -12.92
CA GLY A 125 -9.19 -2.53 -12.56
C GLY A 125 -9.03 -3.28 -11.25
N SER A 126 -7.96 -4.06 -11.14
CA SER A 126 -7.45 -4.57 -9.87
C SER A 126 -5.93 -4.54 -9.83
N ILE A 127 -5.34 -4.46 -8.64
CA ILE A 127 -3.91 -4.63 -8.37
C ILE A 127 -3.84 -5.56 -7.16
N ALA A 128 -3.05 -6.63 -7.27
CA ALA A 128 -2.90 -7.61 -6.20
C ALA A 128 -1.46 -8.12 -6.12
N HIS A 129 -0.99 -8.34 -4.90
CA HIS A 129 0.30 -8.94 -4.65
C HIS A 129 0.28 -10.43 -5.01
N LYS A 130 1.28 -10.88 -5.77
CA LYS A 130 1.46 -12.28 -6.18
C LYS A 130 2.40 -13.03 -5.25
N ALA A 131 2.13 -14.32 -5.09
CA ALA A 131 2.93 -15.17 -4.22
C ALA A 131 4.37 -15.34 -4.72
N ASP A 132 4.62 -15.38 -6.04
CA ASP A 132 5.95 -15.41 -6.64
C ASP A 132 5.87 -15.14 -8.16
N LEU A 133 6.76 -14.28 -8.65
CA LEU A 133 6.94 -13.97 -10.08
C LEU A 133 8.40 -14.17 -10.51
N GLY A 134 9.09 -15.11 -9.86
CA GLY A 134 10.51 -15.40 -10.08
C GLY A 134 11.45 -14.47 -9.33
N GLY A 135 12.63 -14.22 -9.90
CA GLY A 135 13.67 -13.41 -9.29
C GLY A 135 14.61 -14.22 -8.40
N THR A 136 15.46 -13.55 -7.64
CA THR A 136 16.59 -14.18 -6.92
C THR A 136 16.14 -15.08 -5.78
N ILE A 137 15.10 -14.67 -5.05
CA ILE A 137 14.59 -15.37 -3.87
C ILE A 137 13.09 -15.70 -4.01
N PRO A 138 12.59 -16.73 -3.31
CA PRO A 138 11.17 -17.04 -3.29
C PRO A 138 10.33 -15.88 -2.77
N GLY A 139 9.21 -15.59 -3.43
CA GLY A 139 8.33 -14.50 -3.04
C GLY A 139 8.63 -13.16 -3.70
N SER A 140 9.64 -13.09 -4.58
CA SER A 140 9.92 -11.90 -5.42
C SER A 140 10.15 -10.59 -4.64
N THR A 141 10.56 -10.72 -3.38
CA THR A 141 10.65 -9.61 -2.42
C THR A 141 12.01 -9.60 -1.71
N TRP A 142 13.09 -9.58 -2.48
CA TRP A 142 14.45 -9.63 -1.90
C TRP A 142 14.84 -8.28 -1.30
N GLY A 143 15.05 -8.24 0.02
CA GLY A 143 15.47 -7.02 0.72
C GLY A 143 16.86 -6.51 0.33
N GLN A 144 17.65 -7.30 -0.40
CA GLN A 144 19.01 -6.97 -0.83
C GLN A 144 19.16 -6.92 -2.36
N ALA A 145 18.06 -6.85 -3.12
CA ALA A 145 18.12 -6.63 -4.56
C ALA A 145 18.89 -5.33 -4.88
N THR A 146 19.77 -5.38 -5.88
CA THR A 146 20.54 -4.22 -6.36
C THR A 146 20.10 -3.71 -7.72
N GLU A 147 19.26 -4.49 -8.41
CA GLU A 147 18.62 -4.14 -9.67
C GLU A 147 17.23 -4.77 -9.73
N ILE A 148 16.31 -4.12 -10.45
CA ILE A 148 14.92 -4.56 -10.53
C ILE A 148 14.76 -5.97 -11.14
N PHE A 149 15.68 -6.40 -12.00
CA PHE A 149 15.64 -7.75 -12.60
C PHE A 149 15.81 -8.87 -11.57
N GLN A 150 16.41 -8.58 -10.41
CA GLN A 150 16.53 -9.52 -9.30
C GLN A 150 15.22 -9.71 -8.53
N GLU A 151 14.22 -8.85 -8.75
CA GLU A 151 12.93 -8.85 -8.07
C GLU A 151 11.88 -9.72 -8.78
N GLY A 152 12.14 -10.18 -10.00
CA GLY A 152 11.24 -11.07 -10.75
C GLY A 152 11.04 -10.65 -12.19
N ILE A 153 10.17 -11.36 -12.89
CA ILE A 153 9.84 -11.03 -14.28
C ILE A 153 9.05 -9.74 -14.36
N LEU A 154 9.50 -8.85 -15.23
CA LEU A 154 8.84 -7.61 -15.56
C LEU A 154 7.90 -7.81 -16.76
N TYR A 155 6.61 -7.75 -16.47
CA TYR A 155 5.55 -7.66 -17.47
C TYR A 155 5.25 -6.18 -17.69
N PRO A 156 5.65 -5.61 -18.84
CA PRO A 156 5.16 -4.28 -19.23
C PRO A 156 3.64 -4.36 -19.51
N PRO A 157 2.95 -3.22 -19.72
CA PRO A 157 1.55 -3.24 -20.11
C PRO A 157 1.34 -4.03 -21.41
N ILE A 158 0.76 -5.23 -21.28
CA ILE A 158 0.55 -6.18 -22.38
C ILE A 158 -0.86 -6.76 -22.33
N ARG A 159 -1.38 -7.17 -23.50
CA ARG A 159 -2.66 -7.89 -23.59
C ARG A 159 -2.53 -9.32 -23.05
N TYR A 160 -3.29 -9.60 -22.01
CA TYR A 160 -3.48 -10.93 -21.44
C TYR A 160 -4.69 -11.64 -22.04
N TYR A 161 -5.79 -10.90 -22.27
CA TYR A 161 -6.88 -11.34 -23.14
C TYR A 161 -6.99 -10.39 -24.32
N ARG A 162 -7.29 -10.94 -25.49
CA ARG A 162 -7.59 -10.19 -26.70
C ARG A 162 -8.99 -10.55 -27.16
N SER A 163 -9.92 -9.61 -27.07
CA SER A 163 -11.32 -9.82 -27.47
C SER A 163 -11.95 -11.08 -26.85
N GLY A 164 -11.71 -11.32 -25.56
CA GLY A 164 -12.19 -12.49 -24.82
C GLY A 164 -11.34 -13.76 -24.97
N MET A 165 -10.32 -13.75 -25.83
CA MET A 165 -9.42 -14.89 -26.01
C MET A 165 -8.15 -14.73 -25.16
N LEU A 166 -7.93 -15.69 -24.25
CA LEU A 166 -6.74 -15.76 -23.40
C LEU A 166 -5.46 -15.94 -24.23
N ASN A 167 -4.43 -15.16 -23.90
CA ASN A 167 -3.08 -15.34 -24.44
C ASN A 167 -2.29 -16.37 -23.62
N LEU A 168 -2.35 -17.62 -24.07
CA LEU A 168 -1.70 -18.75 -23.40
C LEU A 168 -0.17 -18.61 -23.29
N ASP A 169 0.49 -17.85 -24.17
CA ASP A 169 1.94 -17.67 -24.07
C ASP A 169 2.34 -16.83 -22.84
N ILE A 170 1.47 -15.91 -22.40
CA ILE A 170 1.69 -15.17 -21.15
C ILE A 170 1.58 -16.10 -19.94
N GLU A 171 0.57 -16.97 -19.90
CA GLU A 171 0.47 -17.96 -18.83
C GLU A 171 1.66 -18.92 -18.83
N ARG A 172 2.13 -19.35 -20.00
CA ARG A 172 3.34 -20.19 -20.12
C ARG A 172 4.58 -19.49 -19.57
N LEU A 173 4.73 -18.18 -19.79
CA LEU A 173 5.83 -17.40 -19.22
C LEU A 173 5.73 -17.30 -17.69
N ILE A 174 4.54 -17.06 -17.14
CA ILE A 174 4.32 -17.07 -15.68
C ILE A 174 4.62 -18.46 -15.12
N TYR A 175 4.11 -19.52 -15.77
CA TYR A 175 4.28 -20.89 -15.34
C TYR A 175 5.75 -21.31 -15.29
N ALA A 176 6.53 -20.92 -16.29
CA ALA A 176 7.94 -21.28 -16.41
C ALA A 176 8.85 -20.56 -15.40
N ASN A 177 8.40 -19.44 -14.82
CA ASN A 177 9.27 -18.55 -14.05
C ASN A 177 8.80 -18.28 -12.62
N SER A 178 7.63 -18.78 -12.23
CA SER A 178 7.16 -18.74 -10.85
C SER A 178 7.51 -20.04 -10.12
N ARG A 179 7.85 -19.94 -8.84
CA ARG A 179 7.98 -21.09 -7.93
C ARG A 179 6.63 -21.67 -7.51
N PHE A 180 5.57 -20.86 -7.62
CA PHE A 180 4.18 -21.21 -7.27
C PHE A 180 3.24 -20.79 -8.40
N PRO A 181 3.39 -21.38 -9.60
CA PRO A 181 2.69 -20.92 -10.78
C PRO A 181 1.18 -21.14 -10.69
N GLU A 182 0.71 -22.23 -10.09
CA GLU A 182 -0.71 -22.51 -9.89
C GLU A 182 -1.38 -21.46 -8.99
N THR A 183 -0.74 -21.10 -7.87
CA THR A 183 -1.22 -20.05 -6.96
C THR A 183 -1.23 -18.69 -7.66
N THR A 184 -0.15 -18.37 -8.38
CA THR A 184 0.01 -17.09 -9.08
C THR A 184 -1.03 -16.90 -10.18
N LEU A 185 -1.23 -17.93 -11.01
CA LEU A 185 -2.25 -17.92 -12.06
C LEU A 185 -3.66 -17.98 -11.49
N GLY A 186 -3.90 -18.76 -10.43
CA GLY A 186 -5.18 -18.82 -9.74
C GLY A 186 -5.61 -17.44 -9.20
N ASP A 187 -4.70 -16.71 -8.55
CA ASP A 187 -4.96 -15.34 -8.12
C ASP A 187 -5.14 -14.39 -9.32
N LEU A 188 -4.45 -14.61 -10.44
CA LEU A 188 -4.60 -13.80 -11.65
C LEU A 188 -5.95 -14.03 -12.32
N HIS A 189 -6.42 -15.28 -12.38
CA HIS A 189 -7.78 -15.61 -12.83
C HIS A 189 -8.83 -15.02 -11.90
N GLY A 190 -8.59 -15.06 -10.58
CA GLY A 190 -9.43 -14.38 -9.58
C GLY A 190 -9.55 -12.87 -9.83
N GLN A 191 -8.44 -12.20 -10.15
CA GLN A 191 -8.46 -10.79 -10.55
C GLN A 191 -9.30 -10.55 -11.80
N VAL A 192 -9.10 -11.35 -12.86
CA VAL A 192 -9.86 -11.21 -14.11
C VAL A 192 -11.35 -11.41 -13.87
N ALA A 193 -11.74 -12.44 -13.11
CA ALA A 193 -13.13 -12.70 -12.75
C ALA A 193 -13.75 -11.55 -11.94
N ALA A 194 -13.01 -10.99 -10.99
CA ALA A 194 -13.48 -9.88 -10.17
C ALA A 194 -13.70 -8.59 -10.99
N ILE A 195 -12.79 -8.28 -11.93
CA ILE A 195 -12.97 -7.10 -12.79
C ILE A 195 -14.03 -7.29 -13.88
N ASP A 196 -14.28 -8.53 -14.30
CA ASP A 196 -15.38 -8.84 -15.22
C ASP A 196 -16.76 -8.60 -14.60
N ILE A 197 -16.92 -8.84 -13.28
CA ILE A 197 -18.11 -8.39 -12.53
C ILE A 197 -18.28 -6.87 -12.65
N GLY A 198 -17.17 -6.13 -12.47
CA GLY A 198 -17.13 -4.68 -12.68
C GLY A 198 -17.60 -4.25 -14.07
N ARG A 199 -17.10 -4.93 -15.12
CA ARG A 199 -17.50 -4.70 -16.52
C ARG A 199 -19.00 -4.92 -16.70
N GLN A 200 -19.53 -6.09 -16.32
CA GLN A 200 -20.93 -6.44 -16.52
C GLN A 200 -21.88 -5.50 -15.75
N ARG A 201 -21.54 -5.16 -14.50
CA ARG A 201 -22.38 -4.30 -13.67
C ARG A 201 -22.41 -2.86 -14.17
N LEU A 202 -21.29 -2.34 -14.66
CA LEU A 202 -21.28 -1.01 -15.28
C LEU A 202 -22.06 -0.99 -16.61
N GLN A 203 -21.98 -2.06 -17.42
CA GLN A 203 -22.82 -2.22 -18.61
C GLN A 203 -24.32 -2.17 -18.25
N ASN A 204 -24.75 -2.93 -17.24
CA ASN A 204 -26.14 -2.90 -16.76
C ASN A 204 -26.56 -1.47 -16.30
N ILE A 205 -25.69 -0.74 -15.60
CA ILE A 205 -25.94 0.65 -15.22
C ILE A 205 -26.13 1.53 -16.47
N CYS A 206 -25.32 1.32 -17.52
CA CYS A 206 -25.48 2.02 -18.78
C CYS A 206 -26.75 1.62 -19.55
N GLU A 207 -27.22 0.39 -19.45
CA GLU A 207 -28.50 -0.03 -20.03
C GLU A 207 -29.68 0.69 -19.36
N GLU A 208 -29.64 0.82 -18.03
CA GLU A 208 -30.70 1.49 -17.25
C GLU A 208 -30.72 3.01 -17.45
N HIS A 209 -29.56 3.65 -17.57
CA HIS A 209 -29.43 5.12 -17.57
C HIS A 209 -28.95 5.72 -18.89
N SER A 210 -28.62 4.92 -19.90
CA SER A 210 -27.81 5.24 -21.09
C SER A 210 -26.34 5.56 -20.78
N SER A 211 -25.45 5.17 -21.70
CA SER A 211 -24.01 5.48 -21.63
C SER A 211 -23.74 6.98 -21.49
N LYS A 212 -24.54 7.82 -22.18
CA LYS A 212 -24.39 9.28 -22.13
C LYS A 212 -24.59 9.83 -20.71
N THR A 213 -25.70 9.47 -20.06
CA THR A 213 -25.99 9.93 -18.70
C THR A 213 -24.94 9.45 -17.70
N VAL A 214 -24.48 8.20 -17.84
CA VAL A 214 -23.44 7.65 -16.96
C VAL A 214 -22.14 8.44 -17.09
N LEU A 215 -21.68 8.71 -18.31
CA LEU A 215 -20.48 9.51 -18.56
C LEU A 215 -20.62 10.95 -18.03
N GLU A 216 -21.76 11.60 -18.25
CA GLU A 216 -22.03 12.94 -17.71
C GLU A 216 -22.04 12.94 -16.17
N CYS A 217 -22.55 11.88 -15.54
CA CYS A 217 -22.53 11.72 -14.09
C CYS A 217 -21.10 11.50 -13.57
N MET A 218 -20.28 10.71 -14.25
CA MET A 218 -18.87 10.51 -13.89
C MET A 218 -18.09 11.83 -13.92
N ASP A 219 -18.28 12.65 -14.98
CA ASP A 219 -17.69 13.99 -15.05
C ASP A 219 -18.18 14.89 -13.89
N ALA A 220 -19.48 14.84 -13.58
CA ALA A 220 -20.05 15.59 -12.46
C ALA A 220 -19.50 15.15 -11.09
N MET A 221 -19.30 13.84 -10.87
CA MET A 221 -18.69 13.30 -9.63
C MET A 221 -17.28 13.85 -9.41
N VAL A 222 -16.45 13.82 -10.46
CA VAL A 222 -15.06 14.32 -10.40
C VAL A 222 -15.05 15.83 -10.16
N ALA A 223 -15.90 16.59 -10.85
CA ALA A 223 -16.01 18.04 -10.69
C ALA A 223 -16.49 18.45 -9.28
N ALA A 224 -17.47 17.73 -8.74
CA ALA A 224 -17.96 17.94 -7.37
C ALA A 224 -16.84 17.68 -6.34
N ALA A 225 -16.17 16.53 -6.44
CA ALA A 225 -15.08 16.19 -5.54
C ALA A 225 -13.89 17.16 -5.65
N ALA A 226 -13.60 17.70 -6.85
CA ALA A 226 -12.59 18.75 -7.03
C ALA A 226 -12.99 20.06 -6.35
N THR A 227 -14.28 20.39 -6.36
CA THR A 227 -14.81 21.59 -5.70
C THR A 227 -14.72 21.44 -4.18
N GLU A 228 -15.16 20.30 -3.64
CA GLU A 228 -15.02 19.94 -2.22
C GLU A 228 -13.54 20.05 -1.78
N PHE A 229 -12.62 19.50 -2.59
CA PHE A 229 -11.19 19.54 -2.33
C PHE A 229 -10.62 20.96 -2.32
N ARG A 230 -10.98 21.80 -3.30
CA ARG A 230 -10.51 23.20 -3.35
C ARG A 230 -11.03 24.01 -2.17
N ILE A 231 -12.28 23.78 -1.74
CA ILE A 231 -12.85 24.41 -0.56
C ILE A 231 -12.09 23.99 0.70
N ALA A 232 -11.80 22.69 0.85
CA ALA A 232 -11.04 22.16 1.98
C ALA A 232 -9.61 22.72 2.01
N LEU A 233 -8.93 22.75 0.87
CA LEU A 233 -7.58 23.30 0.72
C LEU A 233 -7.53 24.80 1.03
N GLY A 234 -8.55 25.57 0.62
CA GLY A 234 -8.67 27.00 0.90
C GLY A 234 -8.83 27.35 2.39
N LYS A 235 -9.12 26.37 3.25
CA LYS A 235 -9.16 26.54 4.71
C LYS A 235 -7.78 26.41 5.37
N LEU A 236 -6.79 25.86 4.67
CA LEU A 236 -5.44 25.73 5.21
C LEU A 236 -4.75 27.11 5.23
N PRO A 237 -4.00 27.42 6.30
CA PRO A 237 -3.22 28.65 6.35
C PRO A 237 -2.11 28.60 5.28
N GLU A 238 -1.88 29.74 4.63
CA GLU A 238 -0.74 29.88 3.74
C GLU A 238 0.58 29.83 4.51
N GLY A 239 1.63 29.33 3.87
CA GLY A 239 2.96 29.29 4.45
C GLY A 239 3.82 28.15 3.94
N ARG A 240 4.92 27.92 4.65
CA ARG A 240 5.91 26.88 4.35
C ARG A 240 6.23 26.06 5.59
N ALA A 241 6.27 24.75 5.43
CA ALA A 241 6.66 23.80 6.46
C ALA A 241 7.60 22.76 5.87
N GLU A 242 8.61 22.36 6.64
CA GLU A 242 9.56 21.34 6.22
C GLU A 242 9.65 20.24 7.28
N ALA A 243 9.94 19.04 6.81
CA ALA A 243 10.28 17.89 7.63
C ALA A 243 11.25 16.98 6.88
N GLU A 244 11.97 16.17 7.64
CA GLU A 244 12.91 15.18 7.15
C GLU A 244 12.84 13.94 8.04
N SER A 245 13.11 12.78 7.45
CA SER A 245 13.26 11.53 8.17
C SER A 245 14.21 10.59 7.43
N PHE A 246 14.48 9.44 8.05
CA PHE A 246 15.51 8.51 7.59
C PHE A 246 14.99 7.07 7.66
N LEU A 247 15.32 6.30 6.63
CA LEU A 247 15.29 4.83 6.69
C LEU A 247 16.56 4.33 7.38
N ASP A 248 16.51 3.15 8.00
CA ASP A 248 17.67 2.54 8.65
C ASP A 248 18.81 2.25 7.66
N SER A 249 18.45 1.68 6.52
CA SER A 249 19.35 1.44 5.38
C SER A 249 18.54 1.10 4.13
N ASP A 250 19.23 0.98 3.00
CA ASP A 250 18.65 0.45 1.77
C ASP A 250 18.55 -1.09 1.75
N GLY A 251 19.03 -1.78 2.79
CA GLY A 251 19.07 -3.25 2.85
C GLY A 251 20.33 -3.88 2.23
N VAL A 252 21.17 -3.09 1.56
CA VAL A 252 22.46 -3.54 0.98
C VAL A 252 23.63 -2.92 1.74
N ASN A 253 23.55 -1.63 2.07
CA ASN A 253 24.50 -0.93 2.92
C ASN A 253 23.88 -0.60 4.28
N TYR A 254 24.01 -1.54 5.23
CA TYR A 254 23.43 -1.42 6.57
C TYR A 254 23.96 -0.26 7.42
N SER A 255 25.12 0.32 7.06
CA SER A 255 25.72 1.45 7.77
C SER A 255 25.23 2.82 7.30
N LYS A 256 24.52 2.89 6.18
CA LYS A 256 24.11 4.17 5.57
C LYS A 256 22.61 4.38 5.69
N ALA A 257 22.23 5.38 6.47
CA ALA A 257 20.87 5.91 6.49
C ALA A 257 20.49 6.51 5.13
N ILE A 258 19.22 6.38 4.74
CA ILE A 258 18.68 7.06 3.54
C ILE A 258 17.76 8.18 4.00
N ARG A 259 18.13 9.42 3.70
CA ARG A 259 17.39 10.62 4.05
C ARG A 259 16.29 10.91 3.02
N ILE A 260 15.10 11.22 3.53
CA ILE A 260 13.98 11.75 2.76
C ILE A 260 13.64 13.12 3.33
N HIS A 261 13.38 14.09 2.46
CA HIS A 261 13.05 15.46 2.85
C HIS A 261 11.85 15.95 2.04
N VAL A 262 10.98 16.74 2.68
CA VAL A 262 9.92 17.47 2.01
C VAL A 262 9.87 18.92 2.47
N SER A 263 9.71 19.83 1.52
CA SER A 263 9.21 21.18 1.76
C SER A 263 7.78 21.29 1.24
N ILE A 264 6.85 21.71 2.10
CA ILE A 264 5.45 21.91 1.77
C ILE A 264 5.18 23.40 1.74
N MET A 265 4.68 23.89 0.60
CA MET A 265 4.26 25.28 0.42
C MET A 265 2.77 25.31 0.11
N ILE A 266 1.99 26.07 0.89
CA ILE A 266 0.58 26.34 0.66
C ILE A 266 0.45 27.81 0.31
N SER A 267 -0.06 28.11 -0.88
CA SER A 267 -0.30 29.48 -1.34
C SER A 267 -1.32 29.50 -2.48
N ASN A 268 -2.16 30.53 -2.54
CA ASN A 268 -3.10 30.76 -3.64
C ASN A 268 -4.00 29.54 -3.96
N GLY A 269 -4.47 28.83 -2.93
CA GLY A 269 -5.29 27.63 -3.10
C GLY A 269 -4.57 26.45 -3.76
N LYS A 270 -3.23 26.42 -3.70
CA LYS A 270 -2.39 25.33 -4.20
C LYS A 270 -1.45 24.84 -3.10
N VAL A 271 -1.10 23.56 -3.18
CA VAL A 271 -0.06 22.94 -2.36
C VAL A 271 1.05 22.39 -3.24
N ILE A 272 2.29 22.70 -2.88
CA ILE A 272 3.49 22.19 -3.54
C ILE A 272 4.26 21.36 -2.51
N PHE A 273 4.45 20.08 -2.83
CA PHE A 273 5.37 19.19 -2.14
C PHE A 273 6.68 19.14 -2.91
N ASP A 274 7.78 19.55 -2.30
CA ASP A 274 9.11 19.52 -2.91
C ASP A 274 10.02 18.53 -2.20
N PHE A 275 10.27 17.40 -2.86
CA PHE A 275 11.13 16.33 -2.40
C PHE A 275 12.54 16.35 -3.03
N SER A 276 12.88 17.40 -3.80
CA SER A 276 14.12 17.46 -4.60
C SER A 276 15.42 17.35 -3.78
N ASN A 277 15.33 17.65 -2.48
CA ASN A 277 16.42 17.56 -1.50
C ASN A 277 16.52 16.19 -0.79
N SER A 278 15.80 15.17 -1.28
CA SER A 278 15.98 13.79 -0.82
C SER A 278 17.29 13.19 -1.32
N ASP A 279 17.77 12.16 -0.62
CA ASP A 279 18.99 11.44 -1.02
C ASP A 279 18.83 10.79 -2.41
N LEU A 280 19.97 10.49 -3.02
CA LEU A 280 20.02 9.65 -4.22
C LEU A 280 19.32 8.31 -3.99
N GLN A 281 18.84 7.72 -5.08
CA GLN A 281 18.23 6.39 -5.04
C GLN A 281 19.13 5.39 -4.31
N GLY A 282 18.50 4.53 -3.49
CA GLY A 282 19.19 3.45 -2.80
C GLY A 282 19.76 2.47 -3.81
N ARG A 283 20.90 1.85 -3.46
CA ARG A 283 21.38 0.68 -4.20
C ARG A 283 20.42 -0.48 -3.97
N GLY A 284 19.93 -0.61 -2.74
CA GLY A 284 18.89 -1.56 -2.35
C GLY A 284 17.46 -1.10 -2.66
N PRO A 285 16.45 -1.97 -2.43
CA PRO A 285 15.09 -1.86 -2.95
C PRO A 285 14.17 -0.89 -2.21
N VAL A 286 14.70 0.24 -1.69
CA VAL A 286 13.92 1.26 -0.95
C VAL A 286 13.28 2.32 -1.84
N ASN A 287 13.46 2.22 -3.15
CA ASN A 287 13.07 3.28 -4.07
C ASN A 287 11.56 3.24 -4.35
N ILE A 288 10.93 4.41 -4.42
CA ILE A 288 9.50 4.53 -4.73
C ILE A 288 9.27 5.34 -6.01
N ARG A 289 8.26 4.93 -6.78
CA ARG A 289 7.87 5.59 -8.03
C ARG A 289 6.74 6.58 -7.80
N ARG A 290 6.48 7.38 -8.83
CA ARG A 290 5.58 8.53 -8.80
C ARG A 290 4.20 8.25 -8.19
N GLY A 291 3.55 7.16 -8.58
CA GLY A 291 2.22 6.79 -8.10
C GLY A 291 2.20 6.61 -6.59
N LEU A 292 3.19 5.92 -6.03
CA LEU A 292 3.27 5.72 -4.58
C LEU A 292 3.53 7.01 -3.82
N LEU A 293 4.41 7.87 -4.34
CA LEU A 293 4.67 9.18 -3.74
C LEU A 293 3.39 10.04 -3.73
N GLU A 294 2.62 10.02 -4.82
CA GLU A 294 1.33 10.68 -4.90
C GLU A 294 0.32 10.13 -3.90
N ALA A 295 0.22 8.79 -3.77
CA ALA A 295 -0.67 8.16 -2.79
C ALA A 295 -0.33 8.63 -1.37
N CYS A 296 0.95 8.70 -1.01
CA CYS A 296 1.39 9.25 0.28
C CYS A 296 0.95 10.70 0.49
N CYS A 297 1.19 11.57 -0.50
CA CYS A 297 0.81 12.99 -0.42
C CYS A 297 -0.70 13.18 -0.31
N PHE A 298 -1.50 12.49 -1.13
CA PHE A 298 -2.96 12.63 -1.11
C PHE A 298 -3.59 12.07 0.15
N GLN A 299 -3.09 10.93 0.66
CA GLN A 299 -3.58 10.35 1.91
C GLN A 299 -3.43 11.34 3.08
N VAL A 300 -2.24 11.93 3.22
CA VAL A 300 -1.99 12.89 4.30
C VAL A 300 -2.80 14.16 4.08
N LEU A 301 -2.83 14.68 2.86
CA LEU A 301 -3.55 15.91 2.56
C LEU A 301 -5.05 15.78 2.88
N ILE A 302 -5.69 14.68 2.47
CA ILE A 302 -7.09 14.40 2.81
C ILE A 302 -7.28 14.32 4.32
N GLY A 303 -6.50 13.46 5.01
CA GLY A 303 -6.63 13.27 6.46
C GLY A 303 -6.37 14.53 7.30
N MET A 304 -5.48 15.42 6.83
CA MET A 304 -5.13 16.67 7.49
C MET A 304 -6.13 17.81 7.20
N MET A 305 -6.84 17.77 6.07
CA MET A 305 -7.85 18.77 5.77
C MET A 305 -9.21 18.44 6.39
N ASP A 306 -9.75 17.27 6.08
CA ASP A 306 -11.11 16.88 6.44
C ASP A 306 -11.29 15.36 6.27
N PRO A 307 -11.68 14.61 7.32
CA PRO A 307 -11.77 13.14 7.27
C PRO A 307 -12.90 12.65 6.36
N ASP A 308 -13.88 13.51 6.05
CA ASP A 308 -15.00 13.19 5.16
C ASP A 308 -14.70 13.59 3.70
N LEU A 309 -13.54 14.22 3.46
CA LEU A 309 -13.15 14.65 2.12
C LEU A 309 -12.86 13.46 1.22
N ARG A 310 -13.47 13.49 0.04
CA ARG A 310 -13.27 12.44 -0.96
C ARG A 310 -12.05 12.75 -1.81
N TYR A 311 -11.32 11.70 -2.17
CA TYR A 311 -10.31 11.79 -3.21
C TYR A 311 -10.93 12.23 -4.54
N SER A 312 -10.20 13.03 -5.31
CA SER A 312 -10.56 13.43 -6.66
C SER A 312 -9.33 13.46 -7.55
N ASP A 313 -9.44 12.80 -8.71
CA ASP A 313 -8.44 12.87 -9.76
C ASP A 313 -8.31 14.23 -10.45
N ALA A 314 -9.21 15.17 -10.14
CA ALA A 314 -9.10 16.56 -10.57
C ALA A 314 -8.37 17.46 -9.54
N ALA A 315 -7.99 16.91 -8.38
CA ALA A 315 -7.17 17.63 -7.40
C ALA A 315 -5.72 17.83 -7.85
N PHE A 316 -5.27 17.14 -8.91
CA PHE A 316 -3.93 17.31 -9.49
C PHE A 316 -3.65 18.71 -10.04
N ASP A 317 -4.70 19.49 -10.34
CA ASP A 317 -4.54 20.89 -10.77
C ASP A 317 -4.09 21.81 -9.62
N THR A 318 -4.31 21.40 -8.37
CA THR A 318 -3.97 22.18 -7.17
C THR A 318 -2.90 21.54 -6.29
N VAL A 319 -2.53 20.29 -6.58
CA VAL A 319 -1.49 19.54 -5.89
C VAL A 319 -0.31 19.31 -6.83
N HIS A 320 0.83 19.92 -6.52
CA HIS A 320 2.04 19.75 -7.30
C HIS A 320 3.10 19.02 -6.46
N ILE A 321 3.67 17.96 -7.01
CA ILE A 321 4.77 17.23 -6.37
C ILE A 321 5.99 17.38 -7.25
N LYS A 322 7.04 17.97 -6.70
CA LYS A 322 8.35 18.16 -7.33
C LYS A 322 9.33 17.14 -6.78
N THR A 323 10.11 16.57 -7.68
CA THR A 323 11.16 15.60 -7.40
C THR A 323 12.39 15.95 -8.21
N ARG A 324 13.53 15.38 -7.82
CA ARG A 324 14.75 15.36 -8.61
C ARG A 324 14.99 13.94 -9.07
N THR A 325 15.11 13.73 -10.38
CA THR A 325 15.42 12.42 -10.96
C THR A 325 16.71 11.85 -10.37
N GLY A 326 16.74 10.54 -10.16
CA GLY A 326 17.84 9.81 -9.52
C GLY A 326 17.80 9.84 -7.99
N THR A 327 16.67 10.24 -7.38
CA THR A 327 16.47 10.21 -5.91
C THR A 327 15.68 8.98 -5.47
N VAL A 328 15.68 8.69 -4.17
CA VAL A 328 14.90 7.56 -3.60
C VAL A 328 13.39 7.66 -3.86
N VAL A 329 12.87 8.86 -4.14
CA VAL A 329 11.46 9.10 -4.46
C VAL A 329 11.18 9.34 -5.96
N ASP A 330 12.24 9.33 -6.77
CA ASP A 330 12.17 9.45 -8.24
C ASP A 330 13.39 8.75 -8.85
N PRO A 331 13.48 7.41 -8.71
CA PRO A 331 14.65 6.63 -9.11
C PRO A 331 14.68 6.44 -10.63
N GLU A 332 15.85 6.17 -11.18
CA GLU A 332 16.03 5.72 -12.55
C GLU A 332 16.26 4.21 -12.60
N SER A 333 15.73 3.57 -13.65
CA SER A 333 15.99 2.17 -13.95
C SER A 333 17.50 1.94 -14.12
N PRO A 334 18.06 0.82 -13.60
CA PRO A 334 17.38 -0.37 -13.10
C PRO A 334 17.25 -0.42 -11.56
N ALA A 335 17.10 0.70 -10.85
CA ALA A 335 16.96 0.64 -9.38
C ALA A 335 15.82 -0.30 -8.94
N PRO A 336 16.03 -1.12 -7.90
CA PRO A 336 15.02 -2.02 -7.37
C PRO A 336 14.00 -1.29 -6.47
N CYS A 337 12.78 -1.83 -6.35
CA CYS A 337 11.64 -1.17 -5.68
C CYS A 337 10.89 -2.07 -4.68
N SER A 338 11.25 -3.34 -4.50
CA SER A 338 10.46 -4.32 -3.75
C SER A 338 10.20 -3.94 -2.29
N SER A 339 11.11 -3.22 -1.64
CA SER A 339 10.98 -2.80 -0.24
C SER A 339 10.49 -1.34 -0.09
N TYR A 340 9.66 -0.88 -1.02
CA TYR A 340 9.10 0.47 -1.04
C TYR A 340 8.31 0.84 0.23
N MET A 341 7.68 -0.13 0.91
CA MET A 341 6.67 0.19 1.93
C MET A 341 7.24 0.95 3.11
N LYS A 342 8.45 0.62 3.58
CA LYS A 342 9.15 1.38 4.64
C LYS A 342 9.40 2.84 4.25
N THR A 343 9.69 3.08 2.96
CA THR A 343 9.85 4.41 2.38
C THR A 343 8.52 5.16 2.37
N CYS A 344 7.43 4.52 1.94
CA CYS A 344 6.09 5.10 2.00
C CYS A 344 5.68 5.48 3.44
N MET A 345 5.89 4.59 4.42
CA MET A 345 5.58 4.86 5.83
C MET A 345 6.38 6.06 6.35
N THR A 346 7.68 6.12 6.04
CA THR A 346 8.55 7.24 6.41
C THR A 346 8.13 8.56 5.76
N VAL A 347 7.75 8.54 4.48
CA VAL A 347 7.22 9.71 3.78
C VAL A 347 5.94 10.21 4.46
N ILE A 348 5.02 9.30 4.82
CA ILE A 348 3.74 9.68 5.43
C ILE A 348 3.94 10.28 6.83
N ASP A 349 4.75 9.66 7.69
CA ASP A 349 5.06 10.20 9.02
C ASP A 349 5.66 11.63 8.91
N MET A 350 6.61 11.81 7.99
CA MET A 350 7.25 13.10 7.73
C MET A 350 6.25 14.15 7.21
N LEU A 351 5.36 13.76 6.30
CA LEU A 351 4.31 14.63 5.79
C LEU A 351 3.32 15.04 6.90
N ILE A 352 2.92 14.10 7.78
CA ILE A 352 2.06 14.40 8.93
C ILE A 352 2.74 15.38 9.89
N GLU A 353 4.03 15.20 10.17
CA GLU A 353 4.81 16.15 10.99
C GLU A 353 4.82 17.55 10.37
N ALA A 354 5.11 17.66 9.08
CA ALA A 354 5.13 18.95 8.39
C ALA A 354 3.74 19.60 8.36
N PHE A 355 2.69 18.84 8.04
CA PHE A 355 1.30 19.36 8.06
C PHE A 355 0.80 19.71 9.45
N GLY A 356 1.32 19.07 10.50
CA GLY A 356 1.03 19.43 11.89
C GLY A 356 1.36 20.90 12.21
N LYS A 357 2.23 21.56 11.44
CA LYS A 357 2.49 23.00 11.58
C LYS A 357 1.34 23.88 11.04
N PHE A 358 0.63 23.41 10.01
CA PHE A 358 -0.54 24.10 9.45
C PHE A 358 -1.84 23.73 10.19
N VAL A 359 -1.94 22.50 10.69
CA VAL A 359 -3.13 21.97 11.37
C VAL A 359 -2.75 21.28 12.70
N PRO A 360 -2.32 22.05 13.74
CA PRO A 360 -1.77 21.49 14.98
C PRO A 360 -2.68 20.51 15.72
N GLN A 361 -3.99 20.71 15.65
CA GLN A 361 -5.00 19.84 16.26
C GLN A 361 -5.08 18.44 15.63
N ARG A 362 -4.48 18.23 14.45
CA ARG A 362 -4.39 16.93 13.76
C ARG A 362 -2.96 16.38 13.73
N ALA A 363 -2.01 17.05 14.37
CA ALA A 363 -0.64 16.56 14.42
C ALA A 363 -0.57 15.19 15.12
N ALA A 364 0.27 14.30 14.61
CA ALA A 364 0.56 13.01 15.22
C ALA A 364 2.06 12.70 15.18
N ALA A 365 2.52 11.99 16.21
CA ALA A 365 3.86 11.42 16.25
C ALA A 365 3.99 10.26 15.27
N TYR A 366 5.23 9.79 15.07
CA TYR A 366 5.52 8.78 14.05
C TYR A 366 4.92 7.44 14.45
N SER A 367 4.40 6.71 13.47
CA SER A 367 3.89 5.36 13.69
C SER A 367 5.02 4.33 13.66
N GLY A 368 4.72 3.14 14.17
CA GLY A 368 5.57 1.96 14.12
C GLY A 368 6.15 1.72 12.73
N GLY A 369 5.30 1.70 11.70
CA GLY A 369 5.68 1.69 10.28
C GLY A 369 6.62 0.57 9.83
N SER A 370 6.97 -0.35 10.73
CA SER A 370 8.09 -1.29 10.60
C SER A 370 7.67 -2.75 10.52
N GLY A 371 6.36 -3.03 10.50
CA GLY A 371 5.83 -4.39 10.49
C GLY A 371 6.39 -5.22 9.34
N GLY A 372 6.74 -4.57 8.23
CA GLY A 372 7.52 -5.21 7.18
C GLY A 372 6.77 -6.35 6.49
N GLY A 373 7.49 -7.08 5.63
CA GLY A 373 7.03 -8.34 5.05
C GLY A 373 7.91 -9.48 5.52
N LEU A 374 7.29 -10.57 5.97
CA LEU A 374 7.95 -11.82 6.32
C LEU A 374 7.55 -12.88 5.30
N THR A 375 8.54 -13.48 4.65
CA THR A 375 8.36 -14.64 3.79
C THR A 375 8.99 -15.83 4.50
N ILE A 376 8.22 -16.89 4.70
CA ILE A 376 8.72 -18.18 5.15
C ILE A 376 8.53 -19.15 3.99
N ASN A 377 9.65 -19.56 3.38
CA ASN A 377 9.63 -20.43 2.23
C ASN A 377 10.21 -21.80 2.59
N TRP A 378 9.39 -22.84 2.45
CA TRP A 378 9.80 -24.22 2.69
C TRP A 378 10.22 -24.89 1.39
N THR A 379 11.35 -25.60 1.46
CA THR A 379 11.80 -26.49 0.40
C THR A 379 12.07 -27.85 1.03
N GLY A 380 11.32 -28.88 0.63
CA GLY A 380 11.40 -30.14 1.35
C GLY A 380 10.59 -31.29 0.77
N LYS A 381 10.49 -32.36 1.55
CA LYS A 381 9.70 -33.58 1.26
C LYS A 381 8.56 -33.80 2.25
N GLY A 382 8.31 -32.83 3.14
CA GLY A 382 7.28 -32.96 4.16
C GLY A 382 5.88 -32.68 3.63
N ARG A 383 4.95 -32.30 4.52
CA ARG A 383 3.52 -32.17 4.19
C ARG A 383 3.28 -31.13 3.09
N VAL A 384 4.12 -30.10 3.05
CA VAL A 384 4.12 -29.05 2.05
C VAL A 384 5.48 -29.09 1.35
N PRO A 385 5.64 -29.91 0.29
CA PRO A 385 6.95 -30.12 -0.34
C PRO A 385 7.54 -28.83 -0.93
N ARG A 386 6.68 -27.87 -1.29
CA ARG A 386 7.04 -26.49 -1.61
C ARG A 386 5.92 -25.59 -1.11
N GLY A 387 6.26 -24.59 -0.30
CA GLY A 387 5.28 -23.65 0.25
C GLY A 387 5.92 -22.30 0.49
N ASN A 388 5.14 -21.24 0.30
CA ASN A 388 5.55 -19.87 0.59
C ASN A 388 4.44 -19.18 1.37
N GLN A 389 4.69 -18.90 2.64
CA GLN A 389 3.81 -18.05 3.44
C GLN A 389 4.38 -16.64 3.48
N TYR A 390 3.58 -15.70 2.99
CA TYR A 390 3.87 -14.29 3.09
C TYR A 390 2.98 -13.67 4.17
N GLU A 391 3.60 -13.11 5.20
CA GLU A 391 2.96 -12.48 6.33
C GLU A 391 3.21 -10.98 6.30
N ILE A 392 2.13 -10.23 6.51
CA ILE A 392 2.18 -8.80 6.73
C ILE A 392 1.51 -8.53 8.06
N PHE A 393 2.18 -7.78 8.92
CA PHE A 393 1.64 -7.46 10.23
C PHE A 393 1.74 -5.98 10.55
N GLY A 394 0.77 -5.55 11.34
CA GLY A 394 0.70 -4.19 11.83
C GLY A 394 1.79 -3.88 12.84
N SER A 395 1.77 -2.64 13.29
CA SER A 395 2.60 -2.14 14.37
C SER A 395 1.71 -1.34 15.32
N ALA A 396 1.84 -0.02 15.32
CA ALA A 396 1.04 0.87 16.13
C ALA A 396 1.09 2.30 15.58
N TYR A 397 0.01 3.07 15.72
CA TYR A 397 0.04 4.49 15.39
C TYR A 397 0.80 5.29 16.46
N GLY A 398 1.40 6.42 16.07
CA GLY A 398 1.88 7.41 17.03
C GLY A 398 0.74 8.08 17.80
N GLY A 399 1.03 8.62 18.98
CA GLY A 399 0.11 9.46 19.72
C GLY A 399 -0.20 10.72 18.92
N SER A 400 -1.43 11.24 19.02
CA SER A 400 -1.84 12.47 18.35
C SER A 400 -2.00 13.62 19.32
N ALA A 401 -2.28 14.81 18.79
CA ALA A 401 -2.64 15.99 19.57
C ALA A 401 -3.90 15.81 20.45
N SER A 402 -4.69 14.76 20.23
CA SER A 402 -5.98 14.55 20.89
C SER A 402 -6.15 13.17 21.56
N GLN A 403 -5.37 12.16 21.20
CA GLN A 403 -5.55 10.79 21.71
C GLN A 403 -4.30 9.93 21.64
N ASP A 404 -4.28 8.86 22.43
CA ASP A 404 -3.25 7.82 22.34
C ASP A 404 -3.29 7.14 20.96
N GLY A 405 -2.14 6.64 20.52
CA GLY A 405 -2.03 5.87 19.29
C GLY A 405 -2.69 4.50 19.41
N THR A 406 -3.35 4.06 18.34
CA THR A 406 -3.93 2.71 18.26
C THR A 406 -2.83 1.65 18.27
N SER A 407 -2.99 0.64 19.11
CA SER A 407 -2.03 -0.46 19.29
C SER A 407 -2.34 -1.64 18.37
N GLY A 408 -1.31 -2.39 17.96
CA GLY A 408 -1.46 -3.65 17.22
C GLY A 408 -2.27 -3.57 15.92
N THR A 409 -2.07 -2.50 15.15
CA THR A 409 -2.82 -2.26 13.91
C THR A 409 -1.90 -1.92 12.75
N THR A 410 -2.35 -2.18 11.53
CA THR A 410 -1.69 -1.68 10.34
C THR A 410 -1.85 -0.16 10.25
N VAL A 411 -0.81 0.53 9.81
CA VAL A 411 -0.74 1.99 9.88
C VAL A 411 -0.72 2.61 8.49
N HIS A 412 -1.24 3.84 8.39
CA HIS A 412 -1.22 4.65 7.19
C HIS A 412 -1.96 4.03 6.00
N LEU A 413 -1.25 3.75 4.90
CA LEU A 413 -1.81 3.38 3.60
C LEU A 413 -2.16 1.89 3.46
N SER A 414 -1.72 1.05 4.38
CA SER A 414 -1.72 -0.40 4.16
C SER A 414 -3.12 -1.03 4.20
N ASN A 415 -3.97 -0.72 5.20
CA ASN A 415 -5.34 -1.28 5.33
C ASN A 415 -5.46 -2.78 4.99
N ILE A 416 -4.54 -3.59 5.49
CA ILE A 416 -4.42 -5.05 5.27
C ILE A 416 -4.63 -5.81 6.56
N TYR A 417 -4.81 -7.12 6.44
CA TYR A 417 -5.11 -8.02 7.54
C TYR A 417 -3.95 -8.98 7.82
N ILE A 418 -3.80 -9.32 9.09
CA ILE A 418 -2.85 -10.33 9.54
C ILE A 418 -3.44 -11.71 9.24
N THR A 419 -2.64 -12.63 8.69
CA THR A 419 -3.11 -14.00 8.43
C THR A 419 -3.50 -14.69 9.74
N PRO A 420 -4.71 -15.29 9.86
CA PRO A 420 -5.11 -15.99 11.07
C PRO A 420 -4.16 -17.13 11.43
N ILE A 421 -3.93 -17.33 12.74
CA ILE A 421 -3.04 -18.38 13.26
C ILE A 421 -3.46 -19.76 12.74
N GLU A 422 -4.75 -20.06 12.80
CA GLU A 422 -5.30 -21.34 12.36
C GLU A 422 -4.99 -21.63 10.89
N ILE A 423 -5.01 -20.61 10.02
CA ILE A 423 -4.65 -20.76 8.61
C ILE A 423 -3.15 -21.04 8.46
N VAL A 424 -2.31 -20.27 9.17
CA VAL A 424 -0.85 -20.47 9.13
C VAL A 424 -0.48 -21.90 9.54
N GLU A 425 -1.00 -22.38 10.66
CA GLU A 425 -0.66 -23.71 11.19
C GLU A 425 -1.31 -24.85 10.39
N THR A 426 -2.47 -24.61 9.79
CA THR A 426 -3.18 -25.63 8.99
C THR A 426 -2.58 -25.78 7.59
N GLU A 427 -2.01 -24.73 7.01
CA GLU A 427 -1.49 -24.75 5.64
C GLU A 427 0.02 -24.87 5.55
N PHE A 428 0.78 -24.46 6.58
CA PHE A 428 2.24 -24.41 6.52
C PHE A 428 2.90 -25.17 7.68
N PRO A 429 4.13 -25.69 7.49
CA PRO A 429 4.84 -26.43 8.53
C PRO A 429 5.54 -25.49 9.53
N CYS A 430 4.76 -24.65 10.20
CA CYS A 430 5.18 -23.87 11.36
C CYS A 430 4.06 -23.70 12.38
N LEU A 431 4.43 -23.35 13.61
CA LEU A 431 3.51 -23.04 14.71
C LEU A 431 3.70 -21.62 15.16
N VAL A 432 2.61 -20.88 15.39
CA VAL A 432 2.65 -19.56 16.01
C VAL A 432 2.67 -19.73 17.52
N THR A 433 3.85 -19.63 18.12
CA THR A 433 4.03 -19.90 19.56
C THR A 433 3.68 -18.70 20.44
N ARG A 434 3.60 -17.50 19.86
CA ARG A 434 3.25 -16.28 20.58
C ARG A 434 2.67 -15.23 19.63
N PHE A 435 1.59 -14.57 20.04
CA PHE A 435 1.07 -13.37 19.38
C PHE A 435 0.46 -12.43 20.43
N GLU A 436 1.09 -11.29 20.69
CA GLU A 436 0.68 -10.38 21.77
C GLU A 436 1.12 -8.94 21.52
N LEU A 437 0.51 -8.01 22.27
CA LEU A 437 1.03 -6.65 22.40
C LEU A 437 2.28 -6.64 23.31
N ILE A 438 3.26 -5.81 22.96
CA ILE A 438 4.46 -5.61 23.76
C ILE A 438 4.23 -4.44 24.72
N ALA A 439 4.07 -4.74 26.01
CA ALA A 439 3.95 -3.71 27.06
C ALA A 439 5.18 -2.76 27.05
N GLY A 440 4.93 -1.47 27.30
CA GLY A 440 5.96 -0.43 27.31
C GLY A 440 6.57 -0.10 25.94
N SER A 441 6.05 -0.67 24.85
CA SER A 441 6.62 -0.40 23.51
C SER A 441 6.19 0.92 22.88
N GLY A 442 5.07 1.49 23.32
CA GLY A 442 4.59 2.79 22.85
C GLY A 442 5.33 3.94 23.54
N GLY A 443 5.74 4.94 22.78
CA GLY A 443 6.47 6.10 23.28
C GLY A 443 5.64 6.92 24.26
N ASP A 444 6.25 7.33 25.37
CA ASP A 444 5.62 8.15 26.39
C ASP A 444 5.24 9.53 25.87
N GLY A 445 4.08 10.04 26.28
CA GLY A 445 3.66 11.40 26.00
C GLY A 445 2.43 11.76 26.82
N ARG A 446 1.95 13.01 26.70
CA ARG A 446 0.59 13.37 27.15
C ARG A 446 -0.40 12.35 26.59
N PHE A 447 -0.22 12.05 25.31
CA PHE A 447 -0.82 10.92 24.62
C PHE A 447 0.28 9.94 24.21
N ARG A 448 0.14 8.67 24.63
CA ARG A 448 1.13 7.62 24.40
C ARG A 448 1.02 7.13 22.95
N GLY A 449 2.14 6.75 22.35
CA GLY A 449 2.10 5.98 21.11
C GLY A 449 1.48 4.60 21.31
N GLY A 450 0.91 4.00 20.28
CA GLY A 450 0.36 2.66 20.35
C GLY A 450 1.44 1.62 20.66
N LEU A 451 1.03 0.51 21.28
CA LEU A 451 1.91 -0.64 21.52
C LEU A 451 2.08 -1.44 20.23
N SER A 452 3.31 -1.87 20.01
CA SER A 452 3.69 -2.83 18.98
C SER A 452 3.21 -4.25 19.28
N VAL A 453 3.32 -5.12 18.28
CA VAL A 453 3.05 -6.55 18.38
C VAL A 453 4.33 -7.37 18.29
N ARG A 454 4.35 -8.50 19.00
CA ARG A 454 5.30 -9.59 18.81
C ARG A 454 4.58 -10.78 18.20
N ARG A 455 5.19 -11.42 17.20
CA ARG A 455 4.73 -12.71 16.67
C ARG A 455 5.91 -13.68 16.55
N ASN A 456 5.76 -14.86 17.17
CA ASN A 456 6.78 -15.89 17.20
C ASN A 456 6.35 -17.11 16.40
N TYR A 457 7.28 -17.69 15.67
CA TYR A 457 7.07 -18.91 14.89
C TYR A 457 8.07 -19.97 15.31
N LYS A 458 7.64 -21.21 15.39
CA LYS A 458 8.51 -22.39 15.47
C LYS A 458 8.42 -23.13 14.13
N LEU A 459 9.55 -23.33 13.47
CA LEU A 459 9.61 -24.06 12.22
C LEU A 459 9.53 -25.56 12.49
N LEU A 460 8.63 -26.26 11.78
CA LEU A 460 8.52 -27.73 11.86
C LEU A 460 9.35 -28.42 10.77
N GLU A 461 9.68 -27.69 9.71
CA GLU A 461 10.56 -28.09 8.63
C GLU A 461 11.54 -26.95 8.33
N SER A 462 12.70 -27.27 7.75
CA SER A 462 13.71 -26.27 7.37
C SER A 462 13.14 -25.29 6.34
N ALA A 463 13.48 -24.02 6.47
CA ALA A 463 12.90 -22.93 5.66
C ALA A 463 13.89 -21.80 5.43
N THR A 464 13.74 -21.14 4.29
CA THR A 464 14.36 -19.83 4.02
C THR A 464 13.44 -18.74 4.55
N ILE A 465 13.98 -17.89 5.42
CA ILE A 465 13.29 -16.72 5.96
C ILE A 465 13.78 -15.49 5.20
N ILE A 466 12.86 -14.74 4.60
CA ILE A 466 13.13 -13.40 4.06
C ILE A 466 12.33 -12.39 4.87
N PHE A 467 13.02 -11.53 5.61
CA PHE A 467 12.39 -10.49 6.42
C PHE A 467 12.82 -9.11 5.96
N ARG A 468 11.84 -8.20 5.87
CA ARG A 468 12.03 -6.82 5.40
C ARG A 468 11.35 -5.83 6.33
N GLY A 469 12.04 -5.40 7.37
CA GLY A 469 11.60 -4.34 8.27
C GLY A 469 12.42 -3.05 8.17
N ASP A 470 12.16 -2.14 9.10
CA ASP A 470 12.83 -0.86 9.31
C ASP A 470 12.71 -0.45 10.79
N ARG A 471 13.17 0.74 11.21
CA ARG A 471 13.00 1.27 12.59
C ARG A 471 13.67 0.46 13.71
N ALA A 472 14.69 -0.32 13.39
CA ALA A 472 15.54 -1.03 14.35
C ALA A 472 16.62 -0.10 14.93
N GLN A 473 17.23 0.74 14.10
CA GLN A 473 18.23 1.73 14.53
C GLN A 473 17.59 3.08 14.86
N ARG A 474 16.58 3.49 14.07
CA ARG A 474 15.88 4.77 14.25
C ARG A 474 14.41 4.50 14.60
N PRO A 475 14.10 4.33 15.90
CA PRO A 475 12.72 4.08 16.32
C PRO A 475 11.80 5.26 15.99
N PRO A 476 10.48 5.03 15.92
CA PRO A 476 9.51 6.07 15.61
C PRO A 476 9.62 7.27 16.55
N LYS A 477 9.81 8.44 15.95
CA LYS A 477 10.03 9.72 16.63
C LYS A 477 8.78 10.19 17.37
N GLY A 478 8.97 10.64 18.63
CA GLY A 478 7.96 11.37 19.38
C GLY A 478 7.82 12.83 18.91
N LEU A 479 6.67 13.45 19.15
CA LEU A 479 6.36 14.81 18.72
C LEU A 479 5.96 15.71 19.89
N ALA A 480 6.23 17.01 19.79
CA ALA A 480 5.86 18.03 20.79
C ALA A 480 6.27 17.69 22.25
N GLY A 481 7.45 17.08 22.43
CA GLY A 481 7.97 16.67 23.74
C GLY A 481 7.70 15.21 24.13
N GLY A 482 6.95 14.47 23.31
CA GLY A 482 6.79 13.03 23.46
C GLY A 482 8.09 12.25 23.16
N LYS A 483 8.17 11.03 23.68
CA LYS A 483 9.31 10.13 23.58
C LYS A 483 9.17 9.19 22.40
N PRO A 484 10.31 8.69 21.85
CA PRO A 484 10.24 7.70 20.78
C PRO A 484 9.58 6.41 21.24
N GLY A 485 8.98 5.68 20.29
CA GLY A 485 8.53 4.32 20.52
C GLY A 485 9.70 3.35 20.65
N ARG A 486 9.40 2.10 20.97
CA ARG A 486 10.40 1.02 20.96
C ARG A 486 10.81 0.68 19.52
N ALA A 487 12.08 0.33 19.33
CA ALA A 487 12.62 -0.14 18.06
C ALA A 487 12.10 -1.54 17.68
N SER A 488 12.07 -1.81 16.38
CA SER A 488 11.77 -3.15 15.87
C SER A 488 12.96 -4.10 16.05
N ARG A 489 12.69 -5.40 16.13
CA ARG A 489 13.71 -6.45 16.27
C ARG A 489 13.33 -7.70 15.49
N PHE A 490 14.33 -8.40 14.98
CA PHE A 490 14.19 -9.73 14.41
C PHE A 490 15.13 -10.69 15.17
N LEU A 491 14.56 -11.68 15.85
CA LEU A 491 15.31 -12.62 16.68
C LEU A 491 15.17 -14.04 16.14
N ILE A 492 16.25 -14.80 16.19
CA ILE A 492 16.28 -16.25 16.03
C ILE A 492 16.49 -16.88 17.42
N ASN A 493 15.81 -17.99 17.67
CA ASN A 493 15.79 -18.77 18.91
C ASN A 493 15.63 -17.90 20.18
N PRO A 494 14.59 -17.06 20.25
CA PRO A 494 14.41 -16.11 21.35
C PRO A 494 14.26 -16.83 22.70
N ASN A 495 14.86 -16.28 23.76
CA ASN A 495 14.91 -16.82 25.12
C ASN A 495 15.62 -18.18 25.25
N SER A 496 16.58 -18.47 24.37
CA SER A 496 17.45 -19.64 24.46
C SER A 496 18.93 -19.24 24.63
N SER A 497 19.81 -20.21 24.87
CA SER A 497 21.27 -19.96 24.87
C SER A 497 21.81 -19.50 23.52
N ASP A 498 21.08 -19.80 22.44
CA ASP A 498 21.48 -19.57 21.05
C ASP A 498 20.66 -18.42 20.42
N GLU A 499 20.14 -17.50 21.26
CA GLU A 499 19.42 -16.32 20.78
C GLU A 499 20.35 -15.45 19.92
N GLN A 500 19.88 -15.10 18.72
CA GLN A 500 20.59 -14.21 17.81
C GLN A 500 19.67 -13.09 17.35
N GLU A 501 20.11 -11.85 17.51
CA GLU A 501 19.46 -10.69 16.90
C GLU A 501 20.02 -10.46 15.49
N MET A 502 19.12 -10.42 14.52
CA MET A 502 19.43 -10.33 13.10
C MET A 502 19.23 -8.91 12.58
N PRO A 503 19.89 -8.52 11.48
CA PRO A 503 19.52 -7.31 10.75
C PRO A 503 18.03 -7.30 10.40
N ILE A 504 17.39 -6.13 10.56
CA ILE A 504 15.93 -5.99 10.35
C ILE A 504 15.50 -6.20 8.90
N THR A 505 16.44 -6.18 7.95
CA THR A 505 16.24 -6.66 6.59
C THR A 505 17.27 -7.75 6.32
N THR A 506 16.85 -8.99 6.11
CA THR A 506 17.78 -10.12 5.93
C THR A 506 17.14 -11.30 5.22
N THR A 507 17.99 -12.21 4.75
CA THR A 507 17.61 -13.55 4.26
C THR A 507 18.45 -14.57 5.00
N VAL A 508 17.84 -15.62 5.55
CA VAL A 508 18.54 -16.66 6.33
C VAL A 508 17.86 -18.01 6.16
N ASP A 509 18.64 -19.06 5.96
CA ASP A 509 18.16 -20.44 5.99
C ASP A 509 18.21 -20.97 7.42
N LEU A 510 17.10 -21.56 7.88
CA LEU A 510 16.95 -22.10 9.23
C LEU A 510 16.52 -23.56 9.17
N GLU A 511 17.06 -24.35 10.09
CA GLU A 511 16.69 -25.75 10.21
C GLU A 511 15.38 -25.95 10.98
N ALA A 512 14.77 -27.13 10.78
CA ALA A 512 13.61 -27.55 11.56
C ALA A 512 13.88 -27.45 13.07
N GLY A 513 12.89 -26.95 13.83
CA GLY A 513 13.00 -26.70 15.27
C GLY A 513 13.46 -25.29 15.63
N ALA A 514 14.08 -24.54 14.71
CA ALA A 514 14.40 -23.14 14.93
C ALA A 514 13.14 -22.31 15.22
N SER A 515 13.29 -21.29 16.06
CA SER A 515 12.21 -20.34 16.35
C SER A 515 12.61 -18.95 15.88
N ILE A 516 11.65 -18.16 15.41
CA ILE A 516 11.85 -16.77 15.05
C ILE A 516 10.85 -15.88 15.79
N SER A 517 11.26 -14.66 16.12
CA SER A 517 10.39 -13.64 16.73
C SER A 517 10.52 -12.35 15.96
N ILE A 518 9.39 -11.86 15.45
CA ILE A 518 9.29 -10.51 14.89
C ILE A 518 8.67 -9.59 15.92
N GLU A 519 9.40 -8.55 16.29
CA GLU A 519 8.93 -7.49 17.17
C GLU A 519 8.83 -6.20 16.35
N ALA A 520 7.61 -5.73 16.09
CA ALA A 520 7.41 -4.46 15.41
C ALA A 520 7.83 -3.29 16.30
N ALA A 521 8.03 -2.11 15.71
CA ALA A 521 8.26 -0.88 16.45
C ALA A 521 6.94 -0.34 17.04
N GLY A 522 7.01 0.29 18.21
CA GLY A 522 5.85 0.99 18.79
C GLY A 522 5.72 2.40 18.23
N GLY A 523 4.54 3.01 18.37
CA GLY A 523 4.35 4.40 17.95
C GLY A 523 5.10 5.39 18.85
N GLY A 524 5.50 6.54 18.33
CA GLY A 524 6.03 7.66 19.13
C GLY A 524 4.94 8.31 20.00
N GLY A 525 5.34 8.89 21.12
CA GLY A 525 4.44 9.66 21.99
C GLY A 525 4.23 11.10 21.51
N TYR A 526 3.13 11.72 21.94
CA TYR A 526 2.81 13.12 21.66
C TYR A 526 2.66 13.93 22.95
N GLY A 527 3.30 15.10 23.00
CA GLY A 527 3.22 16.01 24.15
C GLY A 527 4.12 15.56 25.32
N ASN A 528 4.35 16.44 26.29
CA ASN A 528 5.16 16.13 27.47
C ASN A 528 4.53 14.96 28.28
N PRO A 529 5.27 13.86 28.56
CA PRO A 529 4.77 12.76 29.39
C PRO A 529 4.22 13.18 30.76
N MET A 530 4.73 14.28 31.33
CA MET A 530 4.25 14.81 32.62
C MET A 530 2.80 15.31 32.56
N ASP A 531 2.30 15.67 31.38
CA ASP A 531 0.92 16.13 31.17
C ASP A 531 -0.07 14.98 31.01
N ARG A 532 0.39 13.72 31.04
CA ARG A 532 -0.48 12.55 30.97
C ARG A 532 -1.35 12.46 32.23
N THR A 533 -2.67 12.45 32.04
CA THR A 533 -3.64 12.47 33.14
C THR A 533 -3.52 11.25 34.05
N ARG A 534 -3.87 11.41 35.34
CA ARG A 534 -3.92 10.30 36.30
C ARG A 534 -4.84 9.18 35.84
N THR A 535 -5.98 9.53 35.23
CA THR A 535 -6.94 8.56 34.67
C THR A 535 -6.31 7.72 33.56
N ASN A 536 -5.60 8.35 32.62
CA ASN A 536 -4.94 7.63 31.53
C ASN A 536 -3.80 6.73 32.03
N ARG A 537 -3.01 7.20 33.00
CA ARG A 537 -1.96 6.38 33.65
C ARG A 537 -2.53 5.15 34.35
N ARG A 538 -3.63 5.33 35.10
CA ARG A 538 -4.31 4.21 35.77
C ARG A 538 -4.83 3.20 34.74
N ARG A 539 -5.45 3.68 33.65
CA ARG A 539 -5.90 2.82 32.55
C ARG A 539 -4.75 2.04 31.94
N ASP A 540 -3.60 2.67 31.69
CA ASP A 540 -2.45 1.95 31.11
C ASP A 540 -1.99 0.80 32.02
N LEU A 541 -1.92 1.02 33.34
CA LEU A 541 -1.56 -0.03 34.30
C LEU A 541 -2.62 -1.14 34.37
N GLU A 542 -3.90 -0.79 34.42
CA GLU A 542 -5.02 -1.75 34.45
C GLU A 542 -5.06 -2.62 33.19
N GLN A 543 -4.74 -2.03 32.03
CA GLN A 543 -4.68 -2.73 30.74
C GLN A 543 -3.32 -3.39 30.46
N LYS A 544 -2.35 -3.29 31.40
CA LYS A 544 -0.97 -3.80 31.25
C LYS A 544 -0.25 -3.26 30.01
N TYR A 545 -0.51 -2.01 29.69
CA TYR A 545 0.15 -1.30 28.59
C TYR A 545 1.53 -0.78 28.97
N VAL A 546 1.76 -0.53 30.27
CA VAL A 546 3.02 -0.08 30.86
C VAL A 546 3.34 -0.88 32.11
#